data_AF-A0A9P9CH34-F1
#
_entry.id   AF-A0A9P9CH34-F1
#
_cell.length_a   1.000
_cell.length_b   1.000
_cell.length_c   1.000
_cell.angle_alpha   90.00
_cell.angle_beta   90.00
_cell.angle_gamma   90.00
#
_symmetry.space_group_name_H-M   'P 1'
#
loop_
_entity.id
_entity.type
_entity.pdbx_description
1 polymer ?
#
loop_
_entity_poly.entity_id
_entity_poly.type
_entity_poly.pdbx_seq_one_letter_code
_entity_poly.pdbx_strand_id
1 'polypeptide(L)'
;MSCEPISQAFKQCLLNSTCVQRDGRLPSDCAKNHADELPEECTMLRYALFNCKRNMLDMRKRFRGNGAKAYEGYEAKAATVEPVESQAHRQ
;
A
#
# COMPACT_ATOMS: atom_id res chain seq x y z
N MET A 1 4.24 -12.37 -8.58
CA MET A 1 3.33 -11.26 -8.24
C MET A 1 3.94 -10.53 -7.06
N SER A 2 4.40 -9.30 -7.30
CA SER A 2 4.95 -8.45 -6.26
C SER A 2 3.84 -7.57 -5.68
N CYS A 3 3.89 -7.29 -4.38
CA CYS A 3 2.99 -6.32 -3.74
C CYS A 3 3.54 -4.87 -3.80
N GLU A 4 4.61 -4.65 -4.57
CA GLU A 4 5.26 -3.34 -4.77
C GLU A 4 4.26 -2.22 -5.13
N PRO A 5 3.38 -2.36 -6.14
CA PRO A 5 2.51 -1.24 -6.54
C PRO A 5 1.52 -0.85 -5.44
N ILE A 6 0.95 -1.84 -4.73
CA ILE A 6 0.06 -1.60 -3.60
C ILE A 6 0.82 -0.96 -2.43
N SER A 7 2.07 -1.39 -2.20
CA SER A 7 2.96 -0.83 -1.18
C SER A 7 3.30 0.64 -1.47
N GLN A 8 3.61 0.98 -2.73
CA GLN A 8 3.88 2.35 -3.15
C GLN A 8 2.64 3.24 -3.00
N ALA A 9 1.48 2.79 -3.49
CA ALA A 9 0.23 3.50 -3.35
C ALA A 9 -0.13 3.75 -1.87
N PHE A 10 0.06 2.75 -1.00
CA PHE A 10 -0.18 2.90 0.43
C PHE A 10 0.75 3.93 1.08
N LYS A 11 2.05 3.93 0.74
CA LYS A 11 3.00 4.95 1.23
C LYS A 11 2.57 6.35 0.80
N GLN A 12 2.16 6.51 -0.45
CA GLN A 12 1.71 7.81 -0.94
C GLN A 12 0.45 8.28 -0.22
N CYS A 13 -0.50 7.37 0.01
CA CYS A 13 -1.71 7.68 0.75
C CYS A 13 -1.38 8.17 2.16
N LEU A 14 -0.41 7.56 2.84
CA LEU A 14 0.04 8.01 4.16
C LEU A 14 0.66 9.41 4.11
N LEU A 15 1.51 9.72 3.13
CA LEU A 15 2.11 11.04 2.96
C LEU A 15 1.06 12.13 2.74
N ASN A 16 -0.02 11.81 2.03
CA ASN A 16 -1.14 12.72 1.79
C ASN A 16 -2.17 12.74 2.94
N SER A 17 -2.07 11.82 3.89
CA SER A 17 -3.04 11.75 5.00
C SER A 17 -2.84 12.88 6.01
N THR A 18 -3.91 13.19 6.75
CA THR A 18 -3.87 14.17 7.83
C THR A 18 -2.89 13.78 8.93
N CYS A 19 -2.68 12.49 9.21
CA CYS A 19 -1.73 12.07 10.25
C CYS A 19 -0.29 12.52 9.97
N VAL A 20 0.15 12.53 8.71
CA VAL A 20 1.50 13.02 8.34
C VAL A 20 1.49 14.53 8.11
N GLN A 21 0.51 15.04 7.37
CA GLN A 21 0.47 16.47 7.02
C GLN A 21 0.13 17.40 8.20
N ARG A 22 -0.79 16.99 9.07
CA ARG A 22 -1.25 17.81 10.21
C ARG A 22 -0.40 17.56 11.45
N ASP A 23 -0.19 16.29 11.80
CA ASP A 23 0.44 15.94 13.09
C ASP A 23 1.96 15.73 12.97
N GLY A 24 2.51 15.74 11.75
CA GLY A 24 3.96 15.62 11.51
C GLY A 24 4.54 14.26 11.92
N ARG A 25 3.69 13.23 12.06
CA ARG A 25 4.12 11.90 12.50
C ARG A 25 4.79 11.13 11.36
N LEU A 26 5.60 10.14 11.73
CA LEU A 26 6.20 9.25 10.74
C LEU A 26 5.10 8.40 10.07
N PRO A 27 5.17 8.16 8.74
CA PRO A 27 4.20 7.32 8.05
C PRO A 27 4.08 5.91 8.64
N SER A 28 5.18 5.37 9.17
CA SER A 28 5.22 4.07 9.85
C SER A 28 4.47 4.07 11.18
N ASP A 29 4.44 5.19 11.88
CA ASP A 29 3.69 5.40 13.12
C ASP A 29 2.20 5.58 12.82
N CYS A 30 1.87 6.42 11.83
CA CYS A 30 0.50 6.57 11.33
C CYS A 30 -0.13 5.25 10.90
N ALA A 31 0.63 4.40 10.20
CA ALA A 31 0.15 3.09 9.78
C ALA A 31 -0.08 2.11 10.94
N LYS A 32 0.60 2.26 12.08
CA LYS A 32 0.52 1.31 13.21
C LYS A 32 -0.44 1.76 14.30
N ASN A 33 -0.30 3.00 14.73
CA ASN A 33 -0.96 3.55 15.92
C ASN A 33 -2.16 4.44 15.59
N HIS A 34 -2.23 4.99 14.37
CA HIS A 34 -3.28 5.93 13.95
C HIS A 34 -4.03 5.45 12.71
N ALA A 35 -4.18 4.13 12.55
CA ALA A 35 -4.85 3.56 11.39
C ALA A 35 -6.32 3.98 11.30
N ASP A 36 -6.95 4.28 12.44
CA ASP A 36 -8.36 4.69 12.53
C ASP A 36 -8.59 6.15 12.13
N GLU A 37 -7.54 6.99 12.16
CA GLU A 37 -7.59 8.40 11.75
C GLU A 37 -7.33 8.58 10.25
N LEU A 38 -6.97 7.49 9.54
CA LEU A 38 -6.67 7.52 8.12
C LEU A 38 -7.95 7.56 7.28
N PRO A 39 -7.91 8.23 6.11
CA PRO A 39 -9.02 8.21 5.18
C PRO A 39 -9.29 6.78 4.67
N GLU A 40 -10.55 6.53 4.29
CA GLU A 40 -11.03 5.22 3.82
C GLU A 40 -10.15 4.63 2.72
N GLU A 41 -9.64 5.46 1.81
CA GLU A 41 -8.74 5.06 0.74
C GLU A 41 -7.45 4.40 1.26
N CYS A 42 -6.81 4.99 2.28
CA CYS A 42 -5.60 4.43 2.88
C CYS A 42 -5.89 3.12 3.61
N THR A 43 -7.05 3.03 4.27
CA THR A 43 -7.50 1.82 4.97
C THR A 43 -7.75 0.68 3.98
N MET A 44 -8.33 0.98 2.81
CA MET A 44 -8.51 0.02 1.73
C MET A 44 -7.18 -0.47 1.15
N LEU A 45 -6.21 0.43 0.95
CA LEU A 45 -4.86 0.06 0.50
C LEU A 45 -4.11 -0.77 1.54
N ARG A 46 -4.26 -0.46 2.84
CA ARG A 46 -3.72 -1.26 3.95
C ARG A 46 -4.27 -2.69 3.93
N TYR A 47 -5.57 -2.84 3.74
CA TYR A 47 -6.22 -4.15 3.64
C TYR A 47 -5.76 -4.92 2.39
N ALA A 48 -5.64 -4.26 1.25
CA ALA A 48 -5.12 -4.86 0.02
C ALA A 48 -3.67 -5.34 0.18
N LEU A 49 -2.81 -4.52 0.79
CA LEU A 49 -1.41 -4.85 1.04
C LEU A 49 -1.28 -6.06 1.98
N PHE A 50 -2.10 -6.11 3.04
CA PHE A 50 -2.17 -7.25 3.95
C PHE A 50 -2.57 -8.54 3.23
N ASN A 51 -3.63 -8.49 2.42
CA ASN A 51 -4.08 -9.64 1.66
C ASN A 51 -3.09 -10.07 0.58
N CYS A 52 -2.43 -9.12 -0.09
CA CYS A 52 -1.40 -9.40 -1.07
C CYS A 52 -0.25 -10.19 -0.43
N LYS A 53 0.30 -9.70 0.69
CA LYS A 53 1.38 -10.39 1.43
C LYS A 53 0.94 -11.75 1.94
N ARG A 54 -0.27 -11.85 2.51
CA ARG A 54 -0.83 -13.12 3.00
C ARG A 54 -0.99 -14.13 1.86
N ASN A 55 -1.49 -13.71 0.70
CA ASN A 55 -1.66 -14.57 -0.47
C ASN A 55 -0.33 -15.08 -1.02
N MET A 56 0.76 -14.30 -0.96
CA MET A 56 2.10 -14.76 -1.37
C MET A 56 2.64 -15.90 -0.49
N LEU A 57 2.26 -15.91 0.79
CA LEU A 57 2.66 -16.91 1.77
C LEU A 57 1.76 -18.16 1.76
N ASP A 58 0.51 -18.06 1.29
CA ASP A 58 -0.43 -19.18 1.27
C ASP A 58 -0.13 -20.16 0.11
N MET A 59 0.50 -21.29 0.45
CA MET A 59 0.85 -22.36 -0.49
C MET A 59 -0.38 -22.96 -1.20
N ARG A 60 -1.56 -22.94 -0.57
CA ARG A 60 -2.79 -23.50 -1.16
C ARG A 60 -3.30 -22.67 -2.34
N LYS A 61 -2.99 -21.37 -2.35
CA LYS A 61 -3.35 -20.47 -3.46
C LYS A 61 -2.38 -20.54 -4.64
N ARG A 62 -1.18 -21.13 -4.45
CA ARG A 62 -0.20 -21.32 -5.52
C ARG A 62 -0.69 -22.29 -6.60
N PHE A 63 -1.44 -23.33 -6.22
CA PHE A 63 -1.94 -24.34 -7.16
C PHE A 63 -3.08 -23.85 -8.07
N ARG A 64 -3.87 -22.85 -7.63
CA ARG A 64 -4.97 -22.28 -8.43
C ARG A 64 -4.58 -20.96 -9.12
N GLY A 65 -3.29 -20.63 -9.11
CA GLY A 65 -2.79 -19.30 -9.42
C GLY A 65 -3.13 -18.31 -8.31
N ASN A 66 -2.16 -17.49 -7.91
CA ASN A 66 -2.48 -16.31 -7.13
C ASN A 66 -3.50 -15.52 -7.94
N GLY A 67 -4.72 -15.33 -7.42
CA GLY A 67 -5.81 -14.69 -8.14
C GLY A 67 -5.47 -13.25 -8.48
N ALA A 68 -4.77 -13.03 -9.60
CA ALA A 68 -4.35 -11.73 -10.12
C ALA A 68 -5.50 -10.70 -10.07
N LYS A 69 -6.68 -11.21 -10.42
CA LYS A 69 -7.93 -10.47 -10.51
C LYS A 69 -8.42 -9.89 -9.19
N ALA A 70 -8.03 -10.46 -8.05
CA ALA A 70 -8.48 -9.97 -6.74
C ALA A 70 -7.84 -8.62 -6.35
N TYR A 71 -6.74 -8.24 -6.99
CA TYR A 71 -6.04 -6.97 -6.73
C TYR A 71 -6.01 -6.02 -7.94
N GLU A 72 -6.62 -6.39 -9.06
CA GLU A 72 -6.68 -5.60 -10.31
C GLU A 72 -7.28 -4.18 -10.06
N GLY A 73 -8.29 -4.10 -9.19
CA GLY A 73 -8.91 -2.81 -8.80
C GLY A 73 -8.02 -1.91 -7.93
N TYR A 74 -7.02 -2.47 -7.24
CA TYR A 74 -6.03 -1.69 -6.49
C TYR A 74 -4.84 -1.27 -7.37
N GLU A 75 -4.54 -2.06 -8.40
CA GLU A 75 -3.51 -1.73 -9.40
C GLU A 75 -3.93 -0.54 -10.26
N ALA A 76 -5.20 -0.46 -10.66
CA ALA A 76 -5.74 0.70 -11.38
C ALA A 76 -5.66 2.00 -10.56
N LYS A 77 -5.88 1.92 -9.23
CA LYS A 77 -5.70 3.07 -8.32
C LYS A 77 -4.23 3.39 -8.08
N ALA A 78 -3.35 2.39 -8.03
CA ALA A 78 -1.91 2.61 -7.97
C ALA A 78 -1.37 3.25 -9.27
N ALA A 79 -1.95 2.93 -10.43
CA ALA A 79 -1.56 3.48 -11.73
C ALA A 79 -1.89 4.98 -11.90
N THR A 80 -2.86 5.50 -11.14
CA THR A 80 -3.16 6.95 -11.10
C THR A 80 -2.26 7.72 -10.13
N VAL A 81 -1.41 7.03 -9.36
CA VAL A 81 -0.46 7.65 -8.44
C VAL A 81 0.89 7.76 -9.14
N GLU A 82 1.30 8.99 -9.43
CA GLU A 82 2.64 9.30 -9.95
C GLU A 82 3.71 8.67 -9.03
N PRO A 83 4.71 7.98 -9.58
CA PRO A 83 5.77 7.39 -8.77
C PRO A 83 6.54 8.50 -8.06
N VAL A 84 6.61 8.45 -6.71
CA VAL A 84 7.57 9.27 -5.97
C VAL A 84 8.97 8.74 -6.27
N GLU A 85 9.57 9.34 -7.27
CA GLU A 85 10.96 9.18 -7.67
C GLU A 85 11.84 9.73 -6.54
N SER A 86 12.18 8.90 -5.55
CA SER A 86 13.31 9.22 -4.67
C SER A 86 14.60 8.99 -5.45
N GLN A 87 15.05 10.05 -6.12
CA GLN A 87 16.47 10.34 -6.29
C GLN A 87 17.18 10.13 -4.94
N ALA A 88 17.88 9.01 -4.81
CA ALA A 88 18.94 8.84 -3.82
C ALA A 88 20.21 8.56 -4.62
N HIS A 89 20.95 9.64 -4.84
CA HIS A 89 22.37 9.73 -5.17
C HIS A 89 23.13 8.38 -5.14
N ARG A 90 23.45 7.86 -6.32
CA ARG A 90 24.71 7.14 -6.51
C ARG A 90 25.78 8.20 -6.71
N GLN A 91 26.66 8.32 -5.72
CA GLN A 91 28.00 8.86 -5.90
C GLN A 91 28.77 7.99 -6.89
#